data_AF-A0A1Y6CA21-F1
#
_entry.id   AF-A0A1Y6CA21-F1
#
_cell.length_a   1.000
_cell.length_b   1.000
_cell.length_c   1.000
_cell.angle_alpha   90.00
_cell.angle_beta   90.00
_cell.angle_gamma   90.00
#
_symmetry.space_group_name_H-M   'P 1'
#
loop_
_entity.id
_entity.type
_entity.pdbx_description
1 polymer ?
#
loop_
_entity_poly.entity_id
_entity_poly.type
_entity_poly.pdbx_seq_one_letter_code
_entity_poly.pdbx_strand_id
1 'polypeptide(L)' 'MEQRLDFYKASPGALKAMLGLEEQVSTSGLEKSLLELVRLRASQINGCAFCLDMHVTDARKNGESERR' A
#
# COMPACT_ATOMS: atom_id res chain seq x y z
N MET A 1 -8.36 -7.23 12.72
CA MET A 1 -7.14 -6.82 13.43
C MET A 1 -7.49 -5.68 14.36
N GLU A 2 -7.12 -5.78 15.64
CA GLU A 2 -7.24 -4.66 16.58
C GLU A 2 -5.97 -3.81 16.51
N GLN A 3 -6.12 -2.50 16.31
CA GLN A 3 -4.98 -1.59 16.22
C GLN A 3 -4.45 -1.26 17.62
N ARG A 4 -3.13 -1.44 17.83
CA ARG A 4 -2.46 -1.11 19.10
C ARG A 4 -2.30 0.39 19.35
N LEU A 5 -2.30 1.19 18.28
CA LEU A 5 -2.12 2.65 18.29
C LEU A 5 -2.83 3.25 17.08
N ASP A 6 -3.60 4.31 17.30
CA ASP A 6 -4.11 5.18 16.24
C ASP A 6 -3.01 6.16 15.82
N PHE A 7 -2.20 5.76 14.84
CA PHE A 7 -1.08 6.58 14.36
C PHE A 7 -1.54 7.83 13.59
N TYR A 8 -2.80 7.85 13.10
CA TYR A 8 -3.39 9.03 12.47
C TYR A 8 -3.50 10.19 13.48
N LYS A 9 -3.88 9.87 14.72
CA LYS A 9 -3.96 10.85 15.81
C LYS A 9 -2.65 11.05 16.53
N ALA A 10 -1.85 9.99 16.70
CA ALA A 10 -0.61 10.07 17.46
C ALA A 10 0.44 10.97 16.79
N SER A 11 0.50 11.02 15.46
CA SER A 11 1.38 11.92 14.73
C SER A 11 0.84 12.30 13.33
N PRO A 12 -0.04 13.32 13.25
CA PRO A 12 -0.58 13.79 11.98
C PRO A 12 0.50 14.27 11.00
N GLY A 13 1.60 14.84 11.51
CA GLY A 13 2.73 15.30 10.69
C GLY A 13 3.47 14.15 10.00
N ALA A 14 3.70 13.04 10.71
CA ALA A 14 4.31 11.85 10.12
C ALA A 14 3.40 11.22 9.07
N LEU A 15 2.10 11.14 9.33
CA LEU A 15 1.13 10.66 8.35
C LEU A 15 1.15 11.52 7.08
N LYS A 16 1.15 12.85 7.22
CA LYS A 16 1.21 13.78 6.07
C LYS A 16 2.45 13.54 5.21
N ALA A 17 3.61 13.32 5.83
CA ALA A 17 4.84 13.02 5.09
C ALA A 17 4.73 11.69 4.33
N MET A 18 4.18 10.64 4.95
CA MET A 18 3.96 9.34 4.29
C MET A 18 2.99 9.45 3.11
N LEU A 19 1.92 10.23 3.23
CA LEU A 19 0.99 10.47 2.12
C LEU A 19 1.65 11.25 0.97
N GLY A 20 2.54 12.19 1.28
CA GLY A 20 3.32 12.89 0.26
C GLY A 20 4.23 11.97 -0.54
N LEU A 21 4.81 10.94 0.09
CA LEU A 21 5.57 9.91 -0.61
C LEU A 21 4.66 9.11 -1.57
N GLU A 22 3.48 8.71 -1.11
CA GLU A 22 2.52 7.98 -1.93
C GLU A 22 2.06 8.81 -3.15
N GLU A 23 1.80 10.11 -2.97
CA GLU A 23 1.44 11.02 -4.06
C GLU A 23 2.53 11.07 -5.15
N GLN A 24 3.80 11.20 -4.76
CA GLN A 24 4.92 11.18 -5.70
C GLN A 24 5.07 9.83 -6.43
N VAL A 25 4.94 8.72 -5.71
CA VAL A 25 4.99 7.38 -6.33
C VAL A 25 3.83 7.18 -7.31
N SER A 26 2.62 7.62 -6.95
CA SER A 26 1.42 7.51 -7.78
C SER A 26 1.51 8.28 -9.11
N THR A 27 2.39 9.27 -9.18
CA THR A 27 2.62 10.14 -10.35
C THR A 27 3.95 9.87 -11.06
N SER A 28 4.70 8.83 -10.65
CA SER A 28 6.05 8.49 -11.13
C SER A 28 6.14 8.03 -12.59
N GLY A 29 5.02 7.93 -13.32
CA GLY A 29 4.95 7.42 -14.68
C GLY A 29 5.00 5.89 -14.79
N LEU A 30 5.17 5.18 -13.67
CA LEU A 30 5.08 3.73 -13.61
C LEU A 30 3.62 3.26 -13.75
N GLU A 31 3.45 2.09 -14.34
CA GLU A 31 2.15 1.45 -14.47
C GLU A 31 1.55 1.15 -13.09
N LYS A 32 0.25 1.42 -12.91
CA LYS A 32 -0.44 1.18 -11.64
C LYS A 32 -0.40 -0.30 -11.23
N SER A 33 -0.52 -1.21 -12.19
CA SER A 33 -0.41 -2.66 -11.96
C SER A 33 0.96 -3.02 -11.38
N LEU A 34 2.04 -2.47 -11.94
CA LEU A 34 3.38 -2.69 -11.43
C LEU A 34 3.54 -2.15 -10.01
N LEU A 35 3.02 -0.96 -9.71
CA LEU A 35 3.07 -0.39 -8.37
C LEU A 35 2.37 -1.28 -7.35
N GLU A 36 1.18 -1.78 -7.64
CA GLU A 36 0.47 -2.70 -6.73
C GLU A 36 1.20 -4.03 -6.54
N LEU A 37 1.78 -4.61 -7.60
CA LEU A 37 2.56 -5.85 -7.48
C LEU A 37 3.83 -5.67 -6.63
N VAL A 38 4.50 -4.52 -6.74
CA VAL A 38 5.66 -4.20 -5.90
C VAL A 38 5.24 -4.07 -4.43
N ARG A 39 4.17 -3.34 -4.15
CA ARG A 39 3.64 -3.17 -2.78
C ARG A 39 3.17 -4.50 -2.20
N LEU A 40 2.50 -5.31 -3.00
CA LEU A 40 2.07 -6.66 -2.65
C LEU A 40 3.27 -7.52 -2.25
N ARG A 41 4.30 -7.60 -3.11
CA ARG A 41 5.47 -8.43 -2.85
C ARG A 41 6.27 -7.95 -1.64
N ALA A 42 6.43 -6.64 -1.47
CA ALA A 42 7.09 -6.08 -0.30
C ALA A 42 6.32 -6.42 0.99
N SER A 43 4.98 -6.35 0.95
CA SER A 43 4.11 -6.70 2.08
C SER A 43 4.21 -8.17 2.48
N GLN A 44 4.28 -9.08 1.49
CA GLN A 44 4.51 -10.50 1.73
C GLN A 44 5.84 -10.77 2.43
N ILE A 45 6.93 -10.17 1.93
CA ILE A 45 8.28 -10.34 2.50
C ILE A 45 8.33 -9.81 3.94
N ASN A 46 7.68 -8.68 4.19
CA ASN A 46 7.65 -8.04 5.51
C ASN A 46 6.61 -8.63 6.47
N GLY A 47 5.78 -9.59 6.03
CA GLY A 47 4.73 -10.19 6.85
C GLY A 47 3.66 -9.20 7.30
N CYS A 48 3.41 -8.11 6.54
CA CYS A 48 2.41 -7.12 6.90
C CYS A 48 1.03 -7.52 6.37
N ALA A 49 0.25 -8.22 7.20
CA ALA A 49 -1.09 -8.70 6.81
C ALA A 49 -2.06 -7.57 6.40
N PHE A 50 -1.95 -6.39 7.00
CA PHE A 50 -2.79 -5.23 6.65
C PHE A 50 -2.50 -4.74 5.25
N CYS A 51 -1.22 -4.52 4.93
CA CYS A 51 -0.82 -4.08 3.59
C CYS A 51 -1.09 -5.17 2.55
N LEU A 52 -0.91 -6.44 2.91
CA LEU A 52 -1.20 -7.56 2.02
C LEU A 52 -2.67 -7.58 1.59
N ASP A 53 -3.60 -7.49 2.54
CA ASP A 53 -5.04 -7.46 2.26
C ASP A 53 -5.44 -6.25 1.39
N MET A 54 -4.92 -5.08 1.73
CA MET A 54 -5.16 -3.84 1.00
C MET A 54 -4.66 -3.92 -0.46
N HIS A 55 -3.39 -4.28 -0.67
CA HIS A 55 -2.79 -4.28 -2.01
C HIS A 55 -3.28 -5.42 -2.90
N VAL A 56 -3.64 -6.59 -2.34
CA VAL A 56 -4.33 -7.63 -3.15
C VAL A 56 -5.69 -7.12 -3.62
N THR A 57 -6.45 -6.46 -2.74
CA THR A 57 -7.78 -5.94 -3.09
C THR A 57 -7.68 -4.87 -4.17
N ASP A 58 -6.71 -3.95 -4.05
CA ASP A 58 -6.49 -2.89 -5.03
C ASP A 58 -5.94 -3.43 -6.36
N ALA A 59 -5.02 -4.40 -6.34
CA ALA A 59 -4.51 -5.05 -7.55
C ALA A 59 -5.67 -5.70 -8.35
N ARG A 60 -6.54 -6.47 -7.68
CA ARG A 60 -7.74 -7.08 -8.28
C ARG A 60 -8.69 -6.03 -8.84
N LYS A 61 -8.96 -4.96 -8.07
CA LYS A 61 -9.82 -3.85 -8.52
C LYS A 61 -9.28 -3.16 -9.77
N ASN A 62 -7.96 -3.13 -9.92
CA ASN A 62 -7.27 -2.59 -11.09
C ASN A 62 -7.06 -3.61 -12.22
N GLY A 63 -7.65 -4.80 -12.13
CA GLY A 63 -7.69 -5.80 -13.20
C GLY A 63 -6.51 -6.77 -13.23
N GLU A 64 -5.71 -6.86 -12.17
CA GLU A 64 -4.68 -7.90 -12.07
C GLU A 64 -5.32 -9.29 -11.98
N SER A 65 -4.68 -10.28 -12.60
CA SER A 65 -5.19 -11.65 -12.65
C SER A 65 -4.82 -12.44 -11.39
N GLU A 66 -5.65 -13.38 -10.94
CA GLU A 66 -5.33 -14.25 -9.79
C GLU A 66 -4.06 -15.10 -9.95
N ARG A 67 -3.59 -15.31 -11.19
CA ARG A 67 -2.36 -16.06 -11.46
C ARG A 67 -1.09 -15.27 -11.13
N ARG A 68 -1.16 -13.94 -11.16
CA ARG A 68 -0.05 -13.02 -10.92
C ARG A 68 -0.20 -12.38 -9.55
#